data_AF-A0A6G2G0T0-F1
#
_entry.id   AF-A0A6G2G0T0-F1
#
_cell.length_a   1.000
_cell.length_b   1.000
_cell.length_c   1.000
_cell.angle_alpha   90.00
_cell.angle_beta   90.00
_cell.angle_gamma   90.00
#
_symmetry.space_group_name_H-M   'P 1'
#
loop_
_entity.id
_entity.type
_entity.pdbx_description
1 polymer ?
#
loop_
_entity_poly.entity_id
_entity_poly.type
_entity_poly.pdbx_seq_one_letter_code
_entity_poly.pdbx_strand_id
1 'polypeptide(L)'
;MERRRGADAVAGRRGGAPMRARTALAGVLVVCLLVPTGVAAIEGEPHLSATMPENRVSPGESVELRLQITNVASLEESSGAPGVEQRLTTARGVRARLDSGNAPVTVETTRASLGSIPDGGVAEMQVRVTVDEDAEPGTYRLPVRLRYDYTREIDDYTGEHDDVEAFRTARVRLVVEPEARFRLVESATDTPVGERGNVTLTLRNVGSATARDARVSVQSRSAEFRVGTNGSVSRFVGAWRPGEEATVDVPATALSTAGRRNYTVVGRVSYSDDDDRPRRSEPLVTGVVPAPEQRFVVRESSATLFVGERGTVRGTVVNRGPETARDAVVYIETGSDGVVALQSSYPVGTLEAGESAAVAFPVRVTDRGEPGPHQFDLSVRYRGREDATRQSDALFVRSTVEPERDRFALEPQNATFGPDTTNRLVVRVTNAGDAPRTDVAVSLEPRPPFTSVAPTAYVGELDPGESERVAFELSVDEDAVESTHPVTVNVTSESADGDVDSESHRVPVAVSLEEQSVDTGALAAVGVLALLIVASLGYWWYRRR
;
A
#
# COMPACT_ATOMS: atom_id res chain seq x y z
N MET A 1 59.65 -62.30 -53.49
CA MET A 1 61.02 -62.65 -53.07
C MET A 1 60.93 -63.89 -52.21
N GLU A 2 61.00 -65.08 -52.81
CA GLU A 2 62.20 -65.85 -53.18
C GLU A 2 62.63 -66.80 -52.05
N ARG A 3 62.38 -68.10 -52.25
CA ARG A 3 63.35 -69.18 -52.61
C ARG A 3 63.91 -69.84 -51.35
N ARG A 4 63.53 -71.07 -50.98
CA ARG A 4 63.83 -72.41 -51.56
C ARG A 4 65.32 -72.71 -51.76
N ARG A 5 65.68 -73.93 -51.28
CA ARG A 5 66.91 -74.74 -51.43
C ARG A 5 68.01 -74.42 -50.40
N GLY A 6 68.60 -75.37 -49.68
CA GLY A 6 68.60 -76.83 -49.79
C GLY A 6 70.03 -77.36 -49.78
N ALA A 7 70.19 -78.57 -49.22
CA ALA A 7 71.18 -79.60 -49.54
C ALA A 7 72.33 -79.89 -48.53
N ASP A 8 72.50 -81.22 -48.39
CA ASP A 8 73.74 -81.99 -48.16
C ASP A 8 74.27 -82.17 -46.73
N ALA A 9 74.82 -83.32 -46.31
CA ALA A 9 74.96 -84.68 -46.86
C ALA A 9 75.68 -85.52 -45.75
N VAL A 10 75.22 -86.73 -45.41
CA VAL A 10 75.82 -88.04 -45.79
C VAL A 10 76.90 -88.62 -44.83
N ALA A 11 76.45 -89.68 -44.13
CA ALA A 11 77.01 -91.05 -44.01
C ALA A 11 78.27 -91.43 -43.21
N GLY A 12 78.14 -92.60 -42.57
CA GLY A 12 79.22 -93.55 -42.22
C GLY A 12 78.73 -94.66 -41.25
N ARG A 13 77.99 -95.69 -41.72
CA ARG A 13 78.41 -97.12 -41.89
C ARG A 13 79.22 -97.68 -40.70
N ARG A 14 78.76 -98.68 -39.93
CA ARG A 14 78.42 -100.12 -40.18
C ARG A 14 79.46 -101.05 -39.52
N GLY A 15 78.96 -102.10 -38.86
CA GLY A 15 79.68 -103.30 -38.41
C GLY A 15 79.45 -103.53 -36.92
N GLY A 16 78.94 -104.64 -36.40
CA GLY A 16 78.78 -106.00 -36.88
C GLY A 16 78.90 -106.91 -35.65
N ALA A 17 77.88 -107.72 -35.40
CA ALA A 17 77.64 -108.69 -34.30
C ALA A 17 78.81 -109.72 -34.09
N PRO A 18 78.85 -110.63 -33.06
CA PRO A 18 77.70 -111.27 -32.40
C PRO A 18 77.78 -111.74 -30.91
N MET A 19 76.58 -111.81 -30.31
CA MET A 19 76.00 -112.93 -29.55
C MET A 19 76.88 -113.75 -28.57
N ARG A 20 76.55 -113.67 -27.26
CA ARG A 20 76.35 -114.86 -26.40
C ARG A 20 75.29 -114.60 -25.32
N ALA A 21 74.36 -115.54 -25.22
CA ALA A 21 73.27 -115.60 -24.28
C ALA A 21 73.72 -115.98 -22.87
N ARG A 22 73.01 -115.46 -21.85
CA ARG A 22 72.40 -116.27 -20.78
C ARG A 22 71.44 -115.42 -19.94
N THR A 23 70.23 -115.94 -19.87
CA THR A 23 69.09 -115.64 -18.98
C THR A 23 69.49 -115.44 -17.52
N ALA A 24 68.94 -114.41 -16.85
CA ALA A 24 68.07 -114.57 -15.68
C ALA A 24 67.62 -113.22 -15.07
N LEU A 25 66.32 -113.19 -14.73
CA LEU A 25 65.64 -112.39 -13.70
C LEU A 25 65.44 -110.88 -13.87
N ALA A 26 64.19 -110.57 -14.25
CA ALA A 26 63.33 -109.46 -13.85
C ALA A 26 63.79 -108.60 -12.66
N GLY A 27 63.94 -107.30 -12.94
CA GLY A 27 63.82 -106.21 -11.99
C GLY A 27 63.10 -105.07 -12.69
N VAL A 28 61.77 -105.01 -12.52
CA VAL A 28 60.93 -103.89 -12.97
C VAL A 28 61.33 -102.68 -12.13
N LEU A 29 62.07 -101.73 -12.71
CA LEU A 29 62.25 -100.40 -12.14
C LEU A 29 61.12 -99.53 -12.67
N VAL A 30 60.05 -99.42 -11.89
CA VAL A 30 58.99 -98.42 -12.08
C VAL A 30 59.62 -97.06 -11.87
N VAL A 31 59.80 -96.30 -12.95
CA VAL A 31 59.97 -94.85 -12.85
C VAL A 31 58.59 -94.29 -12.52
N CYS A 32 58.36 -94.00 -11.23
CA CYS A 32 57.23 -93.18 -10.82
C CYS A 32 57.44 -91.77 -11.40
N LEU A 33 56.88 -91.51 -12.58
CA LEU A 33 56.44 -90.16 -12.92
C LEU A 33 55.39 -89.78 -11.87
N LEU A 34 55.80 -89.02 -10.84
CA LEU A 34 54.86 -88.18 -10.12
C LEU A 34 54.31 -87.20 -11.16
N VAL A 35 53.19 -87.55 -11.76
CA VAL A 35 52.26 -86.55 -12.24
C VAL A 35 51.81 -85.84 -10.96
N PRO A 36 52.03 -84.52 -10.78
CA PRO A 36 51.37 -83.84 -9.68
C PRO A 36 49.87 -84.08 -9.90
N THR A 37 49.27 -84.88 -9.02
CA THR A 37 47.82 -84.90 -8.90
C THR A 37 47.44 -83.47 -8.63
N GLY A 38 46.68 -82.86 -9.55
CA GLY A 38 46.03 -81.58 -9.28
C GLY A 38 45.37 -81.69 -7.92
N VAL A 39 45.77 -80.82 -7.01
CA VAL A 39 45.22 -80.77 -5.67
C VAL A 39 43.75 -80.42 -5.86
N ALA A 40 42.84 -81.26 -5.36
CA ALA A 40 41.44 -80.92 -5.31
C ALA A 40 41.31 -79.87 -4.20
N ALA A 41 40.92 -78.66 -4.60
CA ALA A 41 40.74 -77.56 -3.69
C ALA A 41 39.34 -77.00 -3.90
N ILE A 42 38.69 -76.65 -2.80
CA ILE A 42 37.30 -76.23 -2.85
C ILE A 42 37.25 -74.71 -2.94
N GLU A 43 36.76 -74.22 -4.08
CA GLU A 43 36.59 -72.80 -4.34
C GLU A 43 35.18 -72.33 -4.00
N GLY A 44 35.09 -71.15 -3.37
CA GLY A 44 33.82 -70.46 -3.15
C GLY A 44 33.98 -68.94 -3.22
N GLU A 45 32.93 -68.27 -3.70
CA GLU A 45 32.91 -66.81 -3.83
C GLU A 45 31.59 -66.22 -3.31
N PRO A 46 31.62 -65.36 -2.28
CA PRO A 46 30.44 -64.59 -1.91
C PRO A 46 30.17 -63.49 -2.95
N HIS A 47 28.93 -63.43 -3.44
CA HIS A 47 28.50 -62.35 -4.32
C HIS A 47 27.55 -61.41 -3.58
N LEU A 48 28.11 -60.27 -3.14
CA LEU A 48 27.33 -59.21 -2.54
C LEU A 48 26.60 -58.38 -3.59
N SER A 49 25.30 -58.16 -3.37
CA SER A 49 24.45 -57.25 -4.12
C SER A 49 23.80 -56.24 -3.18
N ALA A 50 23.36 -55.10 -3.72
CA ALA A 50 22.73 -54.05 -2.93
C ALA A 50 21.41 -53.61 -3.57
N THR A 51 20.38 -53.42 -2.75
CA THR A 51 19.04 -52.98 -3.15
C THR A 51 18.56 -51.88 -2.19
N MET A 52 17.79 -50.93 -2.72
CA MET A 52 17.15 -49.88 -1.95
C MET A 52 15.65 -49.96 -2.24
N PRO A 53 14.85 -50.59 -1.36
CA PRO A 53 13.43 -50.82 -1.61
C PRO A 53 12.63 -49.53 -1.73
N GLU A 54 12.87 -48.59 -0.82
CA GLU A 54 12.32 -47.24 -0.85
C GLU A 54 13.31 -46.32 -1.53
N ASN A 55 12.99 -45.89 -2.74
CA ASN A 55 13.95 -45.17 -3.57
C ASN A 55 13.37 -43.97 -4.32
N ARG A 56 12.20 -43.49 -3.92
CA ARG A 56 11.54 -42.32 -4.50
C ARG A 56 11.71 -41.16 -3.54
N VAL A 57 12.15 -40.02 -4.07
CA VAL A 57 12.42 -38.80 -3.29
C VAL A 57 12.01 -37.58 -4.09
N SER A 58 11.68 -36.50 -3.40
CA SER A 58 11.35 -35.19 -3.94
C SER A 58 12.55 -34.22 -3.88
N PRO A 59 12.67 -33.26 -4.81
CA PRO A 59 13.67 -32.18 -4.69
C PRO A 59 13.55 -31.42 -3.36
N GLY A 60 14.68 -31.16 -2.69
CA GLY A 60 14.72 -30.52 -1.36
C GLY A 60 14.36 -31.44 -0.18
N GLU A 61 13.97 -32.69 -0.43
CA GLU A 61 13.62 -33.64 0.63
C GLU A 61 14.87 -34.12 1.39
N SER A 62 14.75 -34.26 2.71
CA SER A 62 15.74 -34.94 3.56
C SER A 62 15.11 -36.18 4.20
N VAL A 63 15.60 -37.36 3.83
CA VAL A 63 14.97 -38.64 4.18
C VAL A 63 16.00 -39.71 4.57
N GLU A 64 15.59 -40.65 5.41
CA GLU A 64 16.38 -41.83 5.76
C GLU A 64 15.96 -43.01 4.87
N LEU A 65 16.86 -43.43 3.99
CA LEU A 65 16.65 -44.54 3.06
C LEU A 65 17.30 -45.81 3.60
N ARG A 66 16.68 -46.96 3.33
CA ARG A 66 17.19 -48.27 3.75
C ARG A 66 17.91 -48.97 2.61
N LEU A 67 19.20 -49.22 2.81
CA LEU A 67 20.03 -50.01 1.91
C LEU A 67 20.15 -51.44 2.44
N GLN A 68 19.76 -52.42 1.62
CA GLN A 68 19.88 -53.83 1.92
C GLN A 68 21.04 -54.43 1.12
N ILE A 69 21.95 -55.13 1.80
CA ILE A 69 23.06 -55.86 1.19
C ILE A 69 22.84 -57.34 1.41
N THR A 70 22.76 -58.08 0.31
CA THR A 70 22.51 -59.52 0.31
C THR A 70 23.72 -60.26 -0.25
N ASN A 71 24.07 -61.37 0.37
CA ASN A 71 25.08 -62.29 -0.14
C ASN A 71 24.40 -63.50 -0.79
N VAL A 72 24.74 -63.77 -2.04
CA VAL A 72 24.37 -65.02 -2.74
C VAL A 72 25.68 -65.63 -3.20
N ALA A 73 26.22 -66.55 -2.42
CA ALA A 73 27.51 -67.14 -2.70
C ALA A 73 27.40 -68.23 -3.78
N SER A 74 28.51 -68.47 -4.48
CA SER A 74 28.69 -69.64 -5.34
C SER A 74 29.76 -70.55 -4.74
N LEU A 75 29.61 -71.86 -5.00
CA LEU A 75 30.52 -72.90 -4.53
C LEU A 75 30.69 -73.90 -5.69
N GLU A 76 31.93 -74.21 -6.07
CA GLU A 76 32.20 -75.09 -7.21
C GLU A 76 32.06 -76.57 -6.84
N GLU A 77 32.51 -76.95 -5.64
CA GLU A 77 32.38 -78.31 -5.08
C GLU A 77 31.91 -78.25 -3.63
N SER A 78 31.03 -79.18 -3.22
CA SER A 78 30.55 -79.27 -1.84
C SER A 78 31.53 -80.08 -1.00
N SER A 79 31.93 -79.52 0.15
CA SER A 79 32.74 -80.25 1.13
C SER A 79 31.84 -81.02 2.10
N GLY A 80 32.15 -82.29 2.34
CA GLY A 80 31.50 -83.07 3.40
C GLY A 80 31.92 -82.66 4.83
N ALA A 81 32.86 -81.72 4.97
CA ALA A 81 33.39 -81.29 6.26
C ALA A 81 32.51 -80.19 6.90
N PRO A 82 32.13 -80.33 8.18
CA PRO A 82 31.24 -79.37 8.83
C PRO A 82 31.88 -77.99 8.93
N GLY A 83 31.18 -76.96 8.42
CA GLY A 83 31.58 -75.56 8.53
C GLY A 83 32.52 -75.02 7.44
N VAL A 84 33.03 -75.88 6.55
CA VAL A 84 33.89 -75.48 5.42
C VAL A 84 33.13 -74.62 4.42
N GLU A 85 31.95 -75.08 4.00
CA GLU A 85 31.08 -74.34 3.06
C GLU A 85 30.72 -72.95 3.60
N GLN A 86 30.38 -72.85 4.89
CA GLN A 86 30.04 -71.58 5.51
C GLN A 86 31.22 -70.61 5.53
N ARG A 87 32.46 -71.12 5.65
CA ARG A 87 33.66 -70.28 5.65
C ARG A 87 33.96 -69.70 4.26
N LEU A 88 33.78 -70.50 3.21
CA LEU A 88 33.99 -70.11 1.81
C LEU A 88 32.89 -69.16 1.29
N THR A 89 31.66 -69.34 1.79
CA THR A 89 30.48 -68.59 1.30
C THR A 89 30.15 -67.34 2.10
N THR A 90 30.77 -67.12 3.28
CA THR A 90 30.50 -65.94 4.11
C THR A 90 31.40 -64.77 3.73
N ALA A 91 30.81 -63.63 3.38
CA ALA A 91 31.52 -62.36 3.30
C ALA A 91 31.78 -61.84 4.72
N ARG A 92 33.05 -61.66 5.11
CA ARG A 92 33.44 -61.23 6.45
C ARG A 92 33.91 -59.78 6.45
N GLY A 93 33.73 -59.09 7.58
CA GLY A 93 34.22 -57.72 7.73
C GLY A 93 33.61 -56.72 6.73
N VAL A 94 32.39 -56.98 6.25
CA VAL A 94 31.71 -56.19 5.23
C VAL A 94 31.58 -54.74 5.68
N ARG A 95 32.14 -53.84 4.88
CA ARG A 95 32.00 -52.39 5.01
C ARG A 95 31.34 -51.86 3.76
N ALA A 96 30.23 -51.15 3.93
CA ALA A 96 29.52 -50.50 2.85
C ALA A 96 29.76 -49.00 2.88
N ARG A 97 29.93 -48.42 1.69
CA ARG A 97 29.98 -46.97 1.48
C ARG A 97 29.05 -46.57 0.35
N LEU A 98 28.09 -45.69 0.62
CA LEU A 98 27.23 -45.09 -0.40
C LEU A 98 27.86 -43.77 -0.86
N ASP A 99 28.03 -43.59 -2.16
CA ASP A 99 28.39 -42.31 -2.76
C ASP A 99 27.23 -41.80 -3.63
N SER A 100 27.11 -40.47 -3.77
CA SER A 100 26.07 -39.83 -4.60
C SER A 100 26.29 -40.04 -6.11
N GLY A 101 27.55 -40.17 -6.54
CA GLY A 101 27.88 -40.29 -7.96
C GLY A 101 27.52 -39.02 -8.73
N ASN A 102 26.63 -39.13 -9.73
CA ASN A 102 26.07 -38.01 -10.48
C ASN A 102 24.63 -37.66 -10.03
N ALA A 103 24.15 -38.25 -8.94
CA ALA A 103 22.83 -37.90 -8.40
C ALA A 103 22.90 -36.52 -7.74
N PRO A 104 21.90 -35.64 -7.94
CA PRO A 104 21.78 -34.33 -7.31
C PRO A 104 21.34 -34.46 -5.85
N VAL A 105 22.15 -35.17 -5.07
CA VAL A 105 21.89 -35.48 -3.67
C VAL A 105 23.18 -35.41 -2.85
N THR A 106 23.03 -34.97 -1.61
CA THR A 106 24.05 -35.05 -0.57
C THR A 106 23.77 -36.28 0.31
N VAL A 107 24.75 -37.19 0.40
CA VAL A 107 24.68 -38.36 1.29
C VAL A 107 25.40 -38.03 2.59
N GLU A 108 24.65 -37.87 3.69
CA GLU A 108 25.23 -37.54 5.00
C GLU A 108 25.87 -38.78 5.65
N THR A 109 25.18 -39.92 5.60
CA THR A 109 25.69 -41.19 6.14
C THR A 109 26.44 -41.96 5.06
N THR A 110 27.74 -41.70 4.93
CA THR A 110 28.51 -42.29 3.83
C THR A 110 28.99 -43.73 4.10
N ARG A 111 29.15 -44.19 5.34
CA ARG A 111 29.78 -45.49 5.65
C ARG A 111 29.12 -46.24 6.79
N ALA A 112 29.02 -47.56 6.68
CA ALA A 112 28.61 -48.46 7.76
C ALA A 112 29.41 -49.76 7.76
N SER A 113 29.64 -50.31 8.95
CA SER A 113 30.22 -51.64 9.15
C SER A 113 29.09 -52.63 9.41
N LEU A 114 29.01 -53.67 8.59
CA LEU A 114 27.89 -54.62 8.56
C LEU A 114 28.26 -56.00 9.11
N GLY A 115 29.53 -56.19 9.50
CA GLY A 115 29.99 -57.44 10.10
C GLY A 115 30.13 -58.54 9.04
N SER A 116 29.63 -59.74 9.35
CA SER A 116 29.69 -60.88 8.44
C SER A 116 28.31 -61.18 7.85
N ILE A 117 28.25 -61.40 6.55
CA ILE A 117 27.03 -61.74 5.82
C ILE A 117 27.18 -63.17 5.27
N PRO A 118 26.56 -64.18 5.90
CA PRO A 118 26.60 -65.56 5.42
C PRO A 118 25.86 -65.71 4.08
N ASP A 119 25.97 -66.86 3.43
CA ASP A 119 25.15 -67.15 2.24
C ASP A 119 23.65 -67.04 2.55
N GLY A 120 22.90 -66.42 1.63
CA GLY A 120 21.50 -66.05 1.83
C GLY A 120 21.26 -64.96 2.90
N GLY A 121 22.32 -64.45 3.54
CA GLY A 121 22.26 -63.42 4.57
C GLY A 121 21.94 -62.03 4.01
N VAL A 122 21.27 -61.22 4.83
CA VAL A 122 20.93 -59.82 4.50
C VAL A 122 21.41 -58.92 5.65
N ALA A 123 22.12 -57.86 5.32
CA ALA A 123 22.47 -56.78 6.24
C ALA A 123 21.82 -55.46 5.79
N GLU A 124 21.38 -54.65 6.74
CA GLU A 124 20.73 -53.37 6.47
C GLU A 124 21.58 -52.19 6.95
N MET A 125 21.55 -51.11 6.19
CA MET A 125 22.15 -49.82 6.52
C MET A 125 21.12 -48.71 6.32
N GLN A 126 20.96 -47.84 7.32
CA GLN A 126 20.17 -46.62 7.19
C GLN A 126 21.07 -45.49 6.68
N VAL A 127 20.62 -44.78 5.64
CA VAL A 127 21.38 -43.72 5.01
C VAL A 127 20.52 -42.47 4.92
N ARG A 128 20.99 -41.38 5.52
CA ARG A 128 20.34 -40.07 5.37
C ARG A 128 20.82 -39.41 4.09
N VAL A 129 19.85 -39.00 3.27
CA VAL A 129 20.06 -38.36 1.97
C VAL A 129 19.25 -37.07 1.92
N THR A 130 19.88 -35.98 1.49
CA THR A 130 19.24 -34.70 1.18
C THR A 130 19.30 -34.49 -0.32
N VAL A 131 18.16 -34.29 -0.97
CA VAL A 131 18.06 -34.01 -2.40
C VAL A 131 18.22 -32.52 -2.65
N ASP A 132 18.99 -32.14 -3.66
CA ASP A 132 19.17 -30.73 -4.01
C ASP A 132 17.82 -30.09 -4.40
N GLU A 133 17.62 -28.82 -4.05
CA GLU A 133 16.33 -28.13 -4.29
C GLU A 133 16.01 -27.97 -5.79
N ASP A 134 17.04 -27.87 -6.62
CA ASP A 134 16.98 -27.75 -8.08
C ASP A 134 17.25 -29.08 -8.80
N ALA A 135 17.31 -30.20 -8.08
CA ALA A 135 17.52 -31.53 -8.63
C ALA A 135 16.61 -31.81 -9.83
N GLU A 136 17.21 -32.17 -10.98
CA GLU A 136 16.41 -32.58 -12.13
C GLU A 136 15.70 -33.92 -11.85
N PRO A 137 14.42 -34.06 -12.22
CA PRO A 137 13.73 -35.33 -12.09
C PRO A 137 14.38 -36.41 -12.96
N GLY A 138 14.42 -37.63 -12.44
CA GLY A 138 15.04 -38.72 -13.17
C GLY A 138 15.41 -39.91 -12.30
N THR A 139 15.94 -40.95 -12.93
CA THR A 139 16.48 -42.12 -12.24
C THR A 139 17.99 -42.04 -12.22
N TYR A 140 18.54 -41.91 -11.02
CA TYR A 140 19.96 -41.87 -10.74
C TYR A 140 20.45 -43.22 -10.23
N ARG A 141 21.74 -43.51 -10.45
CA ARG A 141 22.39 -44.74 -9.99
C ARG A 141 23.47 -44.38 -8.98
N LEU A 142 23.24 -44.67 -7.71
CA LEU A 142 24.18 -44.41 -6.63
C LEU A 142 25.12 -45.62 -6.49
N PRO A 143 26.45 -45.44 -6.61
CA PRO A 143 27.39 -46.51 -6.39
C PRO A 143 27.53 -46.84 -4.89
N VAL A 144 27.41 -48.12 -4.58
CA VAL A 144 27.67 -48.69 -3.26
C VAL A 144 28.99 -49.46 -3.34
N ARG A 145 30.02 -48.94 -2.69
CA ARG A 145 31.32 -49.61 -2.60
C ARG A 145 31.33 -50.54 -1.40
N LEU A 146 31.48 -51.83 -1.67
CA LEU A 146 31.55 -52.90 -0.69
C LEU A 146 33.00 -53.39 -0.62
N ARG A 147 33.53 -53.45 0.60
CA ARG A 147 34.82 -54.03 0.94
C ARG A 147 34.59 -55.16 1.93
N TYR A 148 35.11 -56.34 1.64
CA TYR A 148 34.94 -57.52 2.48
C TYR A 148 36.10 -58.49 2.29
N ASP A 149 36.32 -59.34 3.27
CA ASP A 149 37.28 -60.43 3.24
C ASP A 149 36.53 -61.76 3.09
N TYR A 150 37.04 -62.67 2.27
CA TYR A 150 36.49 -64.02 2.16
C TYR A 150 37.60 -65.04 1.93
N THR A 151 37.30 -66.30 2.23
CA THR A 151 38.21 -67.42 1.92
C THR A 151 37.90 -67.88 0.51
N ARG A 152 38.84 -67.74 -0.42
CA ARG A 152 38.65 -68.13 -1.83
C ARG A 152 38.68 -69.64 -2.00
N GLU A 153 39.66 -70.27 -1.36
CA GLU A 153 40.01 -71.67 -1.56
C GLU A 153 40.48 -72.27 -0.24
N ILE A 154 40.10 -73.53 0.00
CA ILE A 154 40.62 -74.36 1.08
C ILE A 154 41.16 -75.65 0.48
N ASP A 155 42.40 -75.99 0.80
CA ASP A 155 43.01 -77.27 0.43
C ASP A 155 42.42 -78.39 1.28
N ASP A 156 41.82 -79.38 0.63
CA ASP A 156 41.08 -80.47 1.29
C ASP A 156 41.95 -81.39 2.15
N TYR A 157 43.27 -81.41 1.93
CA TYR A 157 44.19 -82.32 2.61
C TYR A 157 44.99 -81.65 3.73
N THR A 158 45.39 -80.39 3.54
CA THR A 158 46.23 -79.64 4.47
C THR A 158 45.43 -78.68 5.35
N GLY A 159 44.24 -78.28 4.91
CA GLY A 159 43.43 -77.24 5.57
C GLY A 159 44.04 -75.83 5.45
N GLU A 160 45.06 -75.66 4.61
CA GLU A 160 45.57 -74.35 4.24
C GLU A 160 44.49 -73.58 3.47
N HIS A 161 44.37 -72.28 3.73
CA HIS A 161 43.30 -71.45 3.20
C HIS A 161 43.82 -70.10 2.72
N ASP A 162 43.29 -69.64 1.58
CA ASP A 162 43.60 -68.33 1.01
C ASP A 162 42.50 -67.33 1.36
N ASP A 163 42.81 -66.42 2.29
CA ASP A 163 41.92 -65.31 2.66
C ASP A 163 42.29 -64.06 1.85
N VAL A 164 41.31 -63.54 1.11
CA VAL A 164 41.53 -62.44 0.18
C VAL A 164 40.54 -61.30 0.43
N GLU A 165 41.03 -60.09 0.22
CA GLU A 165 40.21 -58.88 0.26
C GLU A 165 39.59 -58.62 -1.12
N ALA A 166 38.27 -58.41 -1.13
CA ALA A 166 37.51 -58.11 -2.33
C ALA A 166 36.86 -56.72 -2.27
N PHE A 167 36.80 -56.10 -3.45
CA PHE A 167 36.11 -54.84 -3.68
C PHE A 167 35.02 -55.03 -4.73
N ARG A 168 33.77 -54.75 -4.37
CA ARG A 168 32.61 -54.83 -5.27
C ARG A 168 31.93 -53.47 -5.30
N THR A 169 31.54 -52.99 -6.48
CA THR A 169 30.69 -51.81 -6.62
C THR A 169 29.32 -52.22 -7.11
N ALA A 170 28.33 -52.18 -6.23
CA ALA A 170 26.93 -52.32 -6.60
C ALA A 170 26.34 -50.95 -6.99
N ARG A 171 25.20 -50.93 -7.67
CA ARG A 171 24.51 -49.70 -8.05
C ARG A 171 23.05 -49.79 -7.64
N VAL A 172 22.62 -48.90 -6.75
CA VAL A 172 21.21 -48.77 -6.37
C VAL A 172 20.57 -47.63 -7.13
N ARG A 173 19.27 -47.77 -7.43
CA ARG A 173 18.51 -46.74 -8.16
C ARG A 173 17.90 -45.79 -7.16
N LEU A 174 18.02 -44.48 -7.39
CA LEU A 174 17.25 -43.43 -6.72
C LEU A 174 16.43 -42.70 -7.78
N VAL A 175 15.14 -42.52 -7.54
CA VAL A 175 14.21 -41.85 -8.44
C VAL A 175 13.84 -40.51 -7.82
N VAL A 176 14.30 -39.43 -8.43
CA VAL A 176 13.84 -38.07 -8.09
C VAL A 176 12.54 -37.84 -8.85
N GLU A 177 11.43 -37.74 -8.11
CA GLU A 177 10.10 -37.55 -8.68
C GLU A 177 9.93 -36.11 -9.19
N PRO A 178 9.25 -35.89 -10.33
CA PRO A 178 8.94 -34.55 -10.79
C PRO A 178 7.92 -33.92 -9.84
N GLU A 179 8.18 -32.68 -9.41
CA GLU A 179 7.30 -31.96 -8.48
C GLU A 179 7.08 -30.52 -8.91
N ALA A 180 5.86 -30.02 -8.68
CA ALA A 180 5.54 -28.60 -8.82
C ALA A 180 6.01 -27.84 -7.57
N ARG A 181 6.75 -26.75 -7.78
CA ARG A 181 7.22 -25.88 -6.70
C ARG A 181 6.81 -24.45 -7.02
N PHE A 182 6.46 -23.66 -6.02
CA PHE A 182 5.93 -22.33 -6.26
C PHE A 182 6.84 -21.28 -5.65
N ARG A 183 7.02 -20.19 -6.37
CA ARG A 183 7.70 -18.99 -5.89
C ARG A 183 6.78 -17.80 -6.00
N LEU A 184 6.72 -16.98 -4.97
CA LEU A 184 6.06 -15.69 -5.05
C LEU A 184 6.94 -14.73 -5.86
N VAL A 185 6.38 -14.15 -6.92
CA VAL A 185 7.05 -13.18 -7.80
C VAL A 185 6.74 -11.77 -7.32
N GLU A 186 5.47 -11.49 -7.08
CA GLU A 186 5.00 -10.16 -6.70
C GLU A 186 3.85 -10.25 -5.70
N SER A 187 3.76 -9.27 -4.80
CA SER A 187 2.62 -9.06 -3.94
C SER A 187 2.29 -7.58 -3.80
N ALA A 188 1.04 -7.23 -4.03
CA ALA A 188 0.52 -5.87 -3.92
C ALA A 188 -0.82 -5.85 -3.18
N THR A 189 -1.21 -4.68 -2.70
CA THR A 189 -2.58 -4.45 -2.21
C THR A 189 -3.02 -3.04 -2.57
N ASP A 190 -4.29 -2.92 -2.95
CA ASP A 190 -4.95 -1.64 -3.20
C ASP A 190 -5.94 -1.28 -2.08
N THR A 191 -5.90 -2.03 -0.97
CA THR A 191 -6.82 -1.90 0.17
C THR A 191 -6.48 -0.65 1.00
N PRO A 192 -7.33 0.39 1.01
CA PRO A 192 -7.13 1.56 1.85
C PRO A 192 -7.39 1.24 3.32
N VAL A 193 -6.70 1.92 4.22
CA VAL A 193 -7.02 1.88 5.65
C VAL A 193 -8.47 2.34 5.86
N GLY A 194 -9.20 1.62 6.73
CA GLY A 194 -10.63 1.84 6.98
C GLY A 194 -11.57 1.20 5.96
N GLU A 195 -11.04 0.60 4.89
CA GLU A 195 -11.83 0.16 3.74
C GLU A 195 -11.51 -1.28 3.27
N ARG A 196 -12.27 -1.70 2.26
CA ARG A 196 -12.08 -2.97 1.55
C ARG A 196 -11.31 -2.74 0.25
N GLY A 197 -10.54 -3.74 -0.15
CA GLY A 197 -9.88 -3.80 -1.45
C GLY A 197 -9.45 -5.23 -1.72
N ASN A 198 -8.36 -5.39 -2.46
CA ASN A 198 -7.79 -6.68 -2.79
C ASN A 198 -6.31 -6.77 -2.37
N VAL A 199 -5.87 -8.01 -2.15
CA VAL A 199 -4.47 -8.40 -2.19
C VAL A 199 -4.26 -9.18 -3.48
N THR A 200 -3.27 -8.78 -4.25
CA THR A 200 -2.88 -9.42 -5.50
C THR A 200 -1.57 -10.15 -5.27
N LEU A 201 -1.55 -11.46 -5.54
CA LEU A 201 -0.34 -12.28 -5.48
C LEU A 201 -0.06 -12.86 -6.86
N THR A 202 1.13 -12.64 -7.39
CA THR A 202 1.63 -13.30 -8.59
C THR A 202 2.64 -14.36 -8.18
N LEU A 203 2.35 -15.61 -8.49
CA LEU A 203 3.25 -16.72 -8.23
C LEU A 203 3.68 -17.36 -9.54
N ARG A 204 4.76 -18.14 -9.49
CA ARG A 204 5.29 -18.92 -10.60
C ARG A 204 5.50 -20.36 -10.19
N ASN A 205 5.12 -21.31 -11.05
CA ASN A 205 5.56 -22.70 -10.89
C ASN A 205 7.01 -22.81 -11.36
N VAL A 206 7.93 -23.01 -10.43
CA VAL A 206 9.38 -23.13 -10.64
C VAL A 206 9.85 -24.58 -10.53
N GLY A 207 8.92 -25.50 -10.30
CA GLY A 207 9.17 -26.93 -10.32
C GLY A 207 9.15 -27.52 -11.73
N SER A 208 9.31 -28.83 -11.80
CA SER A 208 9.42 -29.59 -13.05
C SER A 208 8.12 -30.27 -13.47
N ALA A 209 7.12 -30.34 -12.59
CA ALA A 209 5.82 -30.96 -12.86
C ALA A 209 4.70 -29.92 -13.02
N THR A 210 3.64 -30.32 -13.72
CA THR A 210 2.41 -29.53 -13.79
C THR A 210 1.59 -29.77 -12.52
N ALA A 211 1.18 -28.71 -11.84
CA ALA A 211 0.22 -28.82 -10.75
C ALA A 211 -1.20 -28.85 -11.32
N ARG A 212 -1.95 -29.92 -11.04
CA ARG A 212 -3.35 -30.08 -11.48
C ARG A 212 -4.29 -29.60 -10.38
N ASP A 213 -5.45 -29.07 -10.77
CA ASP A 213 -6.48 -28.58 -9.84
C ASP A 213 -5.95 -27.62 -8.76
N ALA A 214 -4.96 -26.79 -9.13
CA ALA A 214 -4.26 -25.91 -8.22
C ALA A 214 -5.22 -24.88 -7.62
N ARG A 215 -5.14 -24.73 -6.30
CA ARG A 215 -5.87 -23.73 -5.51
C ARG A 215 -4.87 -22.98 -4.65
N VAL A 216 -4.93 -21.65 -4.69
CA VAL A 216 -4.14 -20.79 -3.81
C VAL A 216 -5.02 -20.38 -2.64
N SER A 217 -4.63 -20.78 -1.42
CA SER A 217 -5.20 -20.27 -0.18
C SER A 217 -4.33 -19.12 0.31
N VAL A 218 -4.96 -17.98 0.59
CA VAL A 218 -4.30 -16.78 1.12
C VAL A 218 -4.87 -16.47 2.49
N GLN A 219 -3.99 -16.24 3.45
CA GLN A 219 -4.35 -16.02 4.85
C GLN A 219 -3.61 -14.81 5.42
N SER A 220 -4.27 -14.06 6.31
CA SER A 220 -3.62 -13.05 7.15
C SER A 220 -3.76 -13.40 8.62
N ARG A 221 -2.75 -13.05 9.42
CA ARG A 221 -2.73 -13.31 10.88
C ARG A 221 -3.09 -12.09 11.71
N SER A 222 -3.29 -10.93 11.07
CA SER A 222 -3.60 -9.68 11.73
C SER A 222 -5.11 -9.50 11.91
N ALA A 223 -5.54 -9.03 13.07
CA ALA A 223 -6.92 -8.62 13.28
C ALA A 223 -7.23 -7.28 12.57
N GLU A 224 -6.22 -6.44 12.35
CA GLU A 224 -6.36 -5.12 11.71
C GLU A 224 -6.37 -5.19 10.18
N PHE A 225 -5.72 -6.21 9.61
CA PHE A 225 -5.68 -6.45 8.17
C PHE A 225 -6.12 -7.89 7.87
N ARG A 226 -7.35 -8.04 7.37
CA ARG A 226 -8.01 -9.32 7.15
C ARG A 226 -8.10 -9.63 5.66
N VAL A 227 -7.65 -10.82 5.27
CA VAL A 227 -7.90 -11.38 3.94
C VAL A 227 -9.16 -12.25 3.98
N GLY A 228 -10.06 -12.10 3.01
CA GLY A 228 -11.35 -12.78 3.01
C GLY A 228 -12.27 -12.37 4.16
N THR A 229 -13.32 -13.14 4.40
CA THR A 229 -14.29 -12.88 5.48
C THR A 229 -13.74 -13.24 6.87
N ASN A 230 -12.93 -14.28 6.97
CA ASN A 230 -12.46 -14.85 8.23
C ASN A 230 -10.91 -14.87 8.35
N GLY A 231 -10.19 -14.01 7.62
CA GLY A 231 -8.72 -14.04 7.59
C GLY A 231 -8.13 -15.12 6.67
N SER A 232 -8.97 -15.82 5.89
CA SER A 232 -8.57 -16.81 4.91
C SER A 232 -9.55 -16.84 3.74
N VAL A 233 -9.04 -17.01 2.52
CA VAL A 233 -9.81 -17.23 1.31
C VAL A 233 -9.01 -18.09 0.33
N SER A 234 -9.70 -18.78 -0.58
CA SER A 234 -9.05 -19.59 -1.61
C SER A 234 -9.54 -19.22 -3.01
N ARG A 235 -8.63 -19.29 -3.99
CA ARG A 235 -8.89 -19.10 -5.42
C ARG A 235 -8.44 -20.31 -6.21
N PHE A 236 -9.26 -20.76 -7.14
CA PHE A 236 -8.93 -21.83 -8.07
C PHE A 236 -8.15 -21.26 -9.25
N VAL A 237 -7.02 -21.90 -9.58
CA VAL A 237 -6.16 -21.56 -10.71
C VAL A 237 -6.29 -22.61 -11.82
N GLY A 238 -6.42 -23.89 -11.45
CA GLY A 238 -6.54 -25.00 -12.40
C GLY A 238 -5.20 -25.66 -12.70
N ALA A 239 -4.94 -26.00 -13.96
CA ALA A 239 -3.67 -26.61 -14.35
C ALA A 239 -2.58 -25.53 -14.47
N TRP A 240 -1.43 -25.79 -13.86
CA TRP A 240 -0.34 -24.83 -13.76
C TRP A 240 0.99 -25.47 -14.17
N ARG A 241 1.44 -25.19 -15.39
CA ARG A 241 2.62 -25.82 -16.00
C ARG A 241 3.93 -25.27 -15.42
N PRO A 242 5.04 -26.01 -15.54
CA PRO A 242 6.37 -25.49 -15.24
C PRO A 242 6.65 -24.16 -15.96
N GLY A 243 7.16 -23.18 -15.23
CA GLY A 243 7.52 -21.87 -15.73
C GLY A 243 6.35 -20.88 -15.85
N GLU A 244 5.10 -21.32 -15.82
CA GLU A 244 3.91 -20.49 -15.96
C GLU A 244 3.70 -19.62 -14.69
N GLU A 245 3.19 -18.41 -14.88
CA GLU A 245 2.83 -17.48 -13.80
C GLU A 245 1.31 -17.36 -13.70
N ALA A 246 0.80 -17.27 -12.48
CA ALA A 246 -0.61 -17.02 -12.23
C ALA A 246 -0.78 -15.96 -11.17
N THR A 247 -1.68 -15.03 -11.43
CA THR A 247 -2.07 -13.95 -10.53
C THR A 247 -3.40 -14.28 -9.87
N VAL A 248 -3.46 -14.15 -8.55
CA VAL A 248 -4.69 -14.33 -7.78
C VAL A 248 -5.04 -13.05 -7.02
N ASP A 249 -6.26 -12.58 -7.23
CA ASP A 249 -6.85 -11.46 -6.51
C ASP A 249 -7.80 -11.96 -5.43
N VAL A 250 -7.51 -11.57 -4.20
CA VAL A 250 -8.29 -11.97 -3.03
C VAL A 250 -8.80 -10.74 -2.26
N PRO A 251 -10.07 -10.72 -1.85
CA PRO A 251 -10.62 -9.59 -1.11
C PRO A 251 -9.89 -9.43 0.23
N ALA A 252 -9.68 -8.18 0.64
CA ALA A 252 -9.08 -7.82 1.90
C ALA A 252 -9.78 -6.62 2.52
N THR A 253 -9.59 -6.44 3.82
CA THR A 253 -10.15 -5.34 4.61
C THR A 253 -9.10 -4.85 5.59
N ALA A 254 -8.81 -3.55 5.55
CA ALA A 254 -8.01 -2.88 6.56
C ALA A 254 -8.94 -2.10 7.49
N LEU A 255 -8.87 -2.35 8.80
CA LEU A 255 -9.64 -1.59 9.77
C LEU A 255 -9.15 -0.13 9.84
N SER A 256 -9.98 0.79 10.33
CA SER A 256 -9.56 2.19 10.56
C SER A 256 -8.45 2.33 11.60
N THR A 257 -8.28 1.32 12.47
CA THR A 257 -7.13 1.25 13.40
C THR A 257 -5.87 0.69 12.76
N ALA A 258 -5.93 0.21 11.51
CA ALA A 258 -4.77 -0.35 10.83
C ALA A 258 -3.76 0.75 10.49
N GLY A 259 -2.56 0.67 11.06
CA GLY A 259 -1.48 1.58 10.71
C GLY A 259 -0.92 1.30 9.31
N ARG A 260 -0.30 2.30 8.68
CA ARG A 260 0.47 2.11 7.44
C ARG A 260 1.81 1.41 7.73
N ARG A 261 1.75 0.10 7.91
CA ARG A 261 2.90 -0.77 8.13
C ARG A 261 2.76 -2.05 7.33
N ASN A 262 3.80 -2.87 7.38
CA ASN A 262 3.81 -4.14 6.70
C ASN A 262 2.96 -5.19 7.46
N TYR A 263 1.97 -5.78 6.79
CA TYR A 263 1.14 -6.86 7.31
C TYR A 263 1.47 -8.18 6.63
N THR A 264 1.72 -9.21 7.43
CA THR A 264 2.08 -10.54 6.91
C THR A 264 0.88 -11.24 6.29
N VAL A 265 1.04 -11.64 5.03
CA VAL A 265 0.12 -12.47 4.26
C VAL A 265 0.84 -13.77 3.89
N VAL A 266 0.14 -14.90 4.03
CA VAL A 266 0.68 -16.23 3.76
C VAL A 266 -0.15 -16.89 2.67
N GLY A 267 0.50 -17.21 1.55
CA GLY A 267 -0.04 -18.03 0.48
C GLY A 267 0.33 -19.51 0.66
N ARG A 268 -0.57 -20.42 0.26
CA ARG A 268 -0.27 -21.85 0.13
C ARG A 268 -0.98 -22.40 -1.08
N VAL A 269 -0.26 -23.16 -1.90
CA VAL A 269 -0.84 -23.83 -3.07
C VAL A 269 -1.16 -25.28 -2.72
N SER A 270 -2.40 -25.70 -2.92
CA SER A 270 -2.80 -27.12 -2.89
C SER A 270 -3.13 -27.57 -4.30
N TYR A 271 -2.62 -28.74 -4.71
CA TYR A 271 -2.75 -29.25 -6.07
C TYR A 271 -2.72 -30.79 -6.06
N SER A 272 -3.03 -31.42 -7.20
CA SER A 272 -2.82 -32.84 -7.43
C SER A 272 -1.61 -33.04 -8.33
N ASP A 273 -0.77 -34.02 -8.02
CA ASP A 273 0.34 -34.42 -8.90
C ASP A 273 -0.14 -35.29 -10.07
N ASP A 274 0.79 -35.81 -10.87
CA ASP A 274 0.47 -36.60 -12.07
C ASP A 274 -0.18 -37.96 -11.77
N ASP A 275 -0.12 -38.44 -10.51
CA ASP A 275 -0.78 -39.66 -10.05
C ASP A 275 -2.09 -39.35 -9.28
N ASP A 276 -2.63 -38.14 -9.45
CA ASP A 276 -3.82 -37.62 -8.75
C ASP A 276 -3.66 -37.59 -7.21
N ARG A 277 -2.43 -37.62 -6.68
CA ARG A 277 -2.18 -37.54 -5.24
C ARG A 277 -2.22 -36.08 -4.78
N PRO A 278 -2.91 -35.76 -3.68
CA PRO A 278 -2.98 -34.38 -3.19
C PRO A 278 -1.64 -33.96 -2.59
N ARG A 279 -1.16 -32.80 -3.03
CA ARG A 279 0.07 -32.15 -2.59
C ARG A 279 -0.20 -30.74 -2.08
N ARG A 280 0.74 -30.22 -1.30
CA ARG A 280 0.73 -28.86 -0.76
C ARG A 280 2.11 -28.26 -0.83
N SER A 281 2.20 -27.01 -1.27
CA SER A 281 3.44 -26.25 -1.21
C SER A 281 3.82 -25.92 0.23
N GLU A 282 5.09 -25.55 0.40
CA GLU A 282 5.52 -24.79 1.56
C GLU A 282 4.79 -23.44 1.65
N PRO A 283 4.69 -22.82 2.84
CA PRO A 283 4.06 -21.52 3.01
C PRO A 283 4.86 -20.41 2.31
N LEU A 284 4.20 -19.64 1.46
CA LEU A 284 4.75 -18.48 0.78
C LEU A 284 4.41 -17.23 1.58
N VAL A 285 5.38 -16.69 2.32
CA VAL A 285 5.18 -15.56 3.22
C VAL A 285 5.58 -14.27 2.53
N THR A 286 4.72 -13.27 2.59
CA THR A 286 5.00 -11.91 2.12
C THR A 286 4.40 -10.86 3.02
N GLY A 287 4.77 -9.61 2.79
CA GLY A 287 4.23 -8.45 3.46
C GLY A 287 3.47 -7.55 2.49
N VAL A 288 2.33 -7.01 2.91
CA VAL A 288 1.57 -5.98 2.17
C VAL A 288 1.38 -4.74 3.03
N VAL A 289 1.43 -3.56 2.41
CA VAL A 289 1.22 -2.27 3.08
C VAL A 289 -0.08 -1.65 2.56
N PRO A 290 -1.10 -1.45 3.41
CA PRO A 290 -2.35 -0.80 3.02
C PRO A 290 -2.13 0.57 2.39
N ALA A 291 -3.00 0.92 1.45
CA ALA A 291 -3.06 2.26 0.89
C ALA A 291 -3.49 3.27 1.97
N PRO A 292 -3.14 4.56 1.84
CA PRO A 292 -3.62 5.60 2.74
C PRO A 292 -5.15 5.62 2.82
N GLU A 293 -5.70 6.11 3.94
CA GLU A 293 -7.13 6.36 4.08
C GLU A 293 -7.64 7.31 3.00
N GLN A 294 -8.92 7.16 2.63
CA GLN A 294 -9.59 8.10 1.76
C GLN A 294 -9.79 9.42 2.49
N ARG A 295 -9.07 10.48 2.08
CA ARG A 295 -9.04 11.77 2.79
C ARG A 295 -9.29 12.93 1.84
N PHE A 296 -9.98 13.94 2.36
CA PHE A 296 -10.16 15.23 1.69
C PHE A 296 -9.51 16.34 2.53
N VAL A 297 -9.17 17.45 1.87
CA VAL A 297 -8.71 18.67 2.53
C VAL A 297 -9.34 19.87 1.87
N VAL A 298 -9.53 20.95 2.62
CA VAL A 298 -9.93 22.26 2.08
C VAL A 298 -8.68 23.14 1.98
N ARG A 299 -8.55 23.87 0.87
CA ARG A 299 -7.52 24.86 0.63
C ARG A 299 -8.15 26.18 0.20
N GLU A 300 -7.37 27.26 0.27
CA GLU A 300 -7.77 28.58 -0.27
C GLU A 300 -9.13 29.03 0.26
N SER A 301 -9.39 28.80 1.54
CA SER A 301 -10.65 29.17 2.16
C SER A 301 -10.69 30.67 2.45
N SER A 302 -11.80 31.31 2.12
CA SER A 302 -12.07 32.71 2.41
C SER A 302 -13.55 32.90 2.72
N ALA A 303 -13.88 33.76 3.68
CA ALA A 303 -15.23 34.26 3.83
C ALA A 303 -15.20 35.74 4.23
N THR A 304 -16.16 36.50 3.74
CA THR A 304 -16.41 37.89 4.13
C THR A 304 -17.79 37.91 4.76
N LEU A 305 -17.83 38.04 6.09
CA LEU A 305 -19.03 37.87 6.90
C LEU A 305 -19.14 39.04 7.88
N PHE A 306 -20.27 39.73 7.88
CA PHE A 306 -20.61 40.80 8.82
C PHE A 306 -21.91 40.45 9.53
N VAL A 307 -22.04 40.79 10.81
CA VAL A 307 -23.31 40.60 11.55
C VAL A 307 -24.46 41.33 10.84
N GLY A 308 -25.60 40.66 10.72
CA GLY A 308 -26.78 41.17 10.00
C GLY A 308 -26.72 41.05 8.47
N GLU A 309 -25.59 40.68 7.88
CA GLU A 309 -25.41 40.60 6.43
C GLU A 309 -25.38 39.16 5.88
N ARG A 310 -25.63 39.05 4.57
CA ARG A 310 -25.35 37.85 3.79
C ARG A 310 -23.88 37.84 3.38
N GLY A 311 -23.27 36.66 3.36
CA GLY A 311 -21.91 36.46 2.92
C GLY A 311 -21.73 35.11 2.23
N THR A 312 -20.50 34.79 1.85
CA THR A 312 -20.19 33.51 1.19
C THR A 312 -18.95 32.88 1.78
N VAL A 313 -19.06 31.63 2.19
CA VAL A 313 -17.91 30.79 2.57
C VAL A 313 -17.40 30.08 1.32
N ARG A 314 -16.18 30.39 0.90
CA ARG A 314 -15.52 29.79 -0.28
C ARG A 314 -14.39 28.88 0.15
N GLY A 315 -14.10 27.87 -0.66
CA GLY A 315 -12.90 27.05 -0.52
C GLY A 315 -12.73 26.07 -1.67
N THR A 316 -11.55 25.45 -1.73
CA THR A 316 -11.20 24.44 -2.72
C THR A 316 -11.06 23.08 -2.03
N VAL A 317 -11.98 22.16 -2.29
CA VAL A 317 -11.92 20.79 -1.77
C VAL A 317 -11.01 19.96 -2.66
N VAL A 318 -10.01 19.29 -2.07
CA VAL A 318 -9.03 18.45 -2.78
C VAL A 318 -9.14 17.01 -2.30
N ASN A 319 -9.26 16.07 -3.23
CA ASN A 319 -9.15 14.65 -2.93
C ASN A 319 -7.68 14.27 -2.70
N ARG A 320 -7.32 13.89 -1.48
CA ARG A 320 -5.97 13.46 -1.08
C ARG A 320 -5.89 11.96 -0.81
N GLY A 321 -7.00 11.24 -0.98
CA GLY A 321 -7.08 9.81 -0.86
C GLY A 321 -6.66 9.10 -2.15
N PRO A 322 -6.50 7.76 -2.09
CA PRO A 322 -6.10 6.97 -3.24
C PRO A 322 -7.25 6.66 -4.21
N GLU A 323 -8.52 6.82 -3.80
CA GLU A 323 -9.68 6.46 -4.62
C GLU A 323 -10.30 7.67 -5.32
N THR A 324 -10.89 7.43 -6.50
CA THR A 324 -11.77 8.40 -7.17
C THR A 324 -13.09 8.52 -6.41
N ALA A 325 -13.43 9.73 -6.00
CA ALA A 325 -14.68 10.05 -5.33
C ALA A 325 -15.75 10.43 -6.36
N ARG A 326 -16.69 9.52 -6.64
CA ARG A 326 -17.77 9.73 -7.63
C ARG A 326 -19.00 10.35 -6.97
N ASP A 327 -19.78 11.11 -7.73
CA ASP A 327 -20.98 11.81 -7.25
C ASP A 327 -20.76 12.54 -5.91
N ALA A 328 -19.60 13.16 -5.78
CA ALA A 328 -19.19 13.90 -4.61
C ALA A 328 -20.07 15.16 -4.45
N VAL A 329 -20.58 15.32 -3.23
CA VAL A 329 -21.35 16.47 -2.79
C VAL A 329 -20.74 16.96 -1.48
N VAL A 330 -20.42 18.24 -1.42
CA VAL A 330 -19.86 18.87 -0.23
C VAL A 330 -21.01 19.45 0.59
N TYR A 331 -21.05 19.16 1.88
CA TYR A 331 -22.01 19.69 2.84
C TYR A 331 -21.33 20.70 3.74
N ILE A 332 -22.06 21.73 4.16
CA ILE A 332 -21.62 22.70 5.17
C ILE A 332 -22.54 22.62 6.39
N GLU A 333 -21.93 22.57 7.56
CA GLU A 333 -22.59 22.70 8.85
C GLU A 333 -22.07 23.96 9.55
N THR A 334 -22.98 24.84 9.98
CA THR A 334 -22.66 26.05 10.73
C THR A 334 -22.80 25.74 12.21
N GLY A 335 -21.68 25.59 12.92
CA GLY A 335 -21.67 25.16 14.33
C GLY A 335 -22.02 26.27 15.35
N SER A 336 -22.33 27.48 14.89
CA SER A 336 -22.55 28.66 15.73
C SER A 336 -23.96 29.20 15.62
N ASP A 337 -24.58 29.49 16.77
CA ASP A 337 -25.80 30.29 16.84
C ASP A 337 -25.56 31.63 16.13
N GLY A 338 -26.48 31.98 15.24
CA GLY A 338 -26.45 33.24 14.51
C GLY A 338 -25.80 33.24 13.12
N VAL A 339 -25.25 32.11 12.64
CA VAL A 339 -24.88 31.94 11.21
C VAL A 339 -25.68 30.80 10.59
N VAL A 340 -26.39 31.09 9.51
CA VAL A 340 -27.26 30.14 8.81
C VAL A 340 -26.78 29.95 7.39
N ALA A 341 -26.53 28.71 6.99
CA ALA A 341 -26.29 28.39 5.59
C ALA A 341 -27.60 28.50 4.79
N LEU A 342 -27.62 29.38 3.79
CA LEU A 342 -28.75 29.51 2.85
C LEU A 342 -28.79 28.31 1.90
N GLN A 343 -27.63 27.71 1.63
CA GLN A 343 -27.47 26.46 0.91
C GLN A 343 -26.51 25.55 1.67
N SER A 344 -26.97 24.35 2.05
CA SER A 344 -26.21 23.41 2.88
C SER A 344 -25.44 22.35 2.09
N SER A 345 -25.57 22.31 0.76
CA SER A 345 -24.89 21.32 -0.09
C SER A 345 -24.48 21.87 -1.45
N TYR A 346 -23.33 21.43 -1.96
CA TYR A 346 -22.76 21.84 -3.23
C TYR A 346 -22.23 20.61 -4.01
N PRO A 347 -22.86 20.21 -5.13
CA PRO A 347 -22.40 19.08 -5.92
C PRO A 347 -21.12 19.43 -6.68
N VAL A 348 -20.10 18.58 -6.60
CA VAL A 348 -18.80 18.75 -7.28
C VAL A 348 -18.50 17.66 -8.31
N GLY A 349 -19.37 16.65 -8.43
CA GLY A 349 -19.27 15.63 -9.47
C GLY A 349 -18.24 14.55 -9.14
N THR A 350 -17.29 14.28 -10.02
CA THR A 350 -16.23 13.30 -9.77
C THR A 350 -14.94 14.03 -9.38
N LEU A 351 -14.25 13.53 -8.35
CA LEU A 351 -12.93 13.99 -7.95
C LEU A 351 -11.95 12.81 -7.98
N GLU A 352 -11.10 12.75 -8.99
CA GLU A 352 -9.98 11.81 -9.06
C GLU A 352 -8.95 12.05 -7.94
N ALA A 353 -8.05 11.08 -7.73
CA ALA A 353 -6.98 11.24 -6.75
C ALA A 353 -6.10 12.45 -7.08
N GLY A 354 -6.06 13.44 -6.19
CA GLY A 354 -5.35 14.71 -6.38
C GLY A 354 -6.17 15.82 -7.04
N GLU A 355 -7.36 15.53 -7.59
CA GLU A 355 -8.23 16.53 -8.19
C GLU A 355 -8.88 17.43 -7.13
N SER A 356 -9.29 18.63 -7.56
CA SER A 356 -9.92 19.62 -6.70
C SER A 356 -11.08 20.33 -7.36
N ALA A 357 -12.07 20.70 -6.56
CA ALA A 357 -13.19 21.54 -6.97
C ALA A 357 -13.38 22.74 -6.04
N ALA A 358 -13.66 23.89 -6.62
CA ALA A 358 -14.06 25.08 -5.88
C ALA A 358 -15.52 24.96 -5.43
N VAL A 359 -15.80 25.33 -4.19
CA VAL A 359 -17.13 25.37 -3.60
C VAL A 359 -17.40 26.74 -2.99
N ALA A 360 -18.67 27.14 -3.01
CA ALA A 360 -19.12 28.39 -2.43
C ALA A 360 -20.49 28.18 -1.77
N PHE A 361 -20.56 28.46 -0.47
CA PHE A 361 -21.77 28.33 0.33
C PHE A 361 -22.26 29.73 0.74
N PRO A 362 -23.40 30.20 0.21
CA PRO A 362 -24.04 31.41 0.69
C PRO A 362 -24.54 31.19 2.13
N VAL A 363 -24.21 32.14 3.01
CA VAL A 363 -24.59 32.13 4.42
C VAL A 363 -25.20 33.48 4.79
N ARG A 364 -26.04 33.51 5.81
CA ARG A 364 -26.54 34.72 6.44
C ARG A 364 -26.09 34.77 7.89
N VAL A 365 -25.48 35.87 8.30
CA VAL A 365 -25.25 36.17 9.71
C VAL A 365 -26.46 36.95 10.20
N THR A 366 -27.12 36.45 11.23
CA THR A 366 -28.28 37.11 11.84
C THR A 366 -27.83 38.24 12.76
N ASP A 367 -28.75 39.13 13.15
CA ASP A 367 -28.48 40.21 14.12
C ASP A 367 -28.17 39.67 15.55
N ARG A 368 -28.39 38.37 15.78
CA ARG A 368 -27.97 37.66 16.99
C ARG A 368 -26.59 37.02 16.87
N GLY A 369 -25.95 37.15 15.70
CA GLY A 369 -24.61 36.65 15.47
C GLY A 369 -23.60 37.41 16.32
N GLU A 370 -22.67 36.66 16.91
CA GLU A 370 -21.57 37.26 17.66
C GLU A 370 -20.40 37.56 16.71
N PRO A 371 -19.75 38.72 16.82
CA PRO A 371 -18.50 38.98 16.10
C PRO A 371 -17.37 38.10 16.65
N GLY A 372 -16.42 37.70 15.80
CA GLY A 372 -15.24 36.95 16.20
C GLY A 372 -14.96 35.73 15.32
N PRO A 373 -14.10 34.80 15.76
CA PRO A 373 -13.76 33.61 14.98
C PRO A 373 -14.87 32.56 15.00
N HIS A 374 -15.36 32.20 13.82
CA HIS A 374 -16.32 31.11 13.62
C HIS A 374 -15.67 29.94 12.86
N GLN A 375 -16.14 28.72 13.16
CA GLN A 375 -15.76 27.51 12.44
C GLN A 375 -16.96 26.98 11.64
N PHE A 376 -16.69 26.63 10.39
CA PHE A 376 -17.59 25.97 9.46
C PHE A 376 -17.06 24.57 9.19
N ASP A 377 -17.92 23.57 9.39
CA ASP A 377 -17.56 22.19 9.23
C ASP A 377 -18.03 21.72 7.86
N LEU A 378 -17.08 21.41 6.97
CA LEU A 378 -17.39 20.86 5.66
C LEU A 378 -17.24 19.33 5.69
N SER A 379 -18.11 18.60 5.01
CA SER A 379 -17.93 17.16 4.81
C SER A 379 -18.22 16.77 3.36
N VAL A 380 -17.52 15.77 2.85
CA VAL A 380 -17.71 15.29 1.48
C VAL A 380 -18.44 13.97 1.53
N ARG A 381 -19.65 13.92 0.97
CA ARG A 381 -20.36 12.67 0.73
C ARG A 381 -20.09 12.22 -0.70
N TYR A 382 -19.64 11.00 -0.89
CA TYR A 382 -19.24 10.49 -2.21
C TYR A 382 -19.52 8.99 -2.32
N ARG A 383 -19.47 8.49 -3.55
CA ARG A 383 -19.51 7.07 -3.88
C ARG A 383 -18.09 6.56 -4.14
N GLY A 384 -17.61 5.69 -3.26
CA GLY A 384 -16.29 5.06 -3.36
C GLY A 384 -16.30 3.81 -4.23
N ARG A 385 -15.43 2.84 -3.93
CA ARG A 385 -15.49 1.49 -4.51
C ARG A 385 -16.78 0.74 -4.14
N GLU A 386 -17.16 -0.24 -4.97
CA GLU A 386 -18.39 -1.06 -4.84
C GLU A 386 -19.69 -0.24 -4.74
N ASP A 387 -19.71 0.97 -5.29
CA ASP A 387 -20.84 1.90 -5.25
C ASP A 387 -21.35 2.26 -3.84
N ALA A 388 -20.52 2.02 -2.81
CA ALA A 388 -20.81 2.35 -1.43
C ALA A 388 -20.78 3.86 -1.21
N THR A 389 -21.85 4.40 -0.61
CA THR A 389 -21.90 5.81 -0.19
C THR A 389 -21.14 5.99 1.11
N ARG A 390 -20.26 6.99 1.15
CA ARG A 390 -19.42 7.33 2.29
C ARG A 390 -19.44 8.82 2.57
N GLN A 391 -19.04 9.19 3.78
CA GLN A 391 -18.84 10.56 4.22
C GLN A 391 -17.43 10.68 4.78
N SER A 392 -16.74 11.77 4.41
CA SER A 392 -15.42 12.08 4.95
C SER A 392 -15.50 12.52 6.41
N ASP A 393 -14.35 12.55 7.08
CA ASP A 393 -14.19 13.34 8.30
C ASP A 393 -14.53 14.81 8.04
N ALA A 394 -14.85 15.53 9.13
CA ALA A 394 -15.09 16.96 9.09
C ALA A 394 -13.83 17.74 8.67
N LEU A 395 -14.01 18.66 7.74
CA LEU A 395 -13.00 19.56 7.21
C LEU A 395 -13.29 20.96 7.73
N PHE A 396 -12.42 21.45 8.61
CA PHE A 396 -12.66 22.70 9.32
C PHE A 396 -12.21 23.92 8.50
N VAL A 397 -13.14 24.84 8.26
CA VAL A 397 -12.87 26.18 7.72
C VAL A 397 -13.10 27.19 8.82
N ARG A 398 -12.11 28.05 9.09
CA ARG A 398 -12.22 29.10 10.10
C ARG A 398 -12.23 30.46 9.41
N SER A 399 -13.18 31.31 9.80
CA SER A 399 -13.24 32.69 9.34
C SER A 399 -13.71 33.60 10.46
N THR A 400 -13.30 34.86 10.41
CA THR A 400 -13.82 35.88 11.31
C THR A 400 -15.15 36.40 10.77
N VAL A 401 -16.15 36.49 11.65
CA VAL A 401 -17.35 37.30 11.46
C VAL A 401 -17.03 38.68 12.03
N GLU A 402 -17.04 39.67 11.16
CA GLU A 402 -16.83 41.06 11.53
C GLU A 402 -18.11 41.62 12.18
N PRO A 403 -17.99 42.64 13.06
CA PRO A 403 -19.15 43.30 13.64
C PRO A 403 -20.06 43.91 12.55
N GLU A 404 -21.31 44.19 12.92
CA GLU A 404 -22.23 44.93 12.05
C GLU A 404 -21.58 46.27 11.64
N ARG A 405 -21.73 46.63 10.37
CA ARG A 405 -21.18 47.86 9.78
C ARG A 405 -22.30 48.74 9.24
N ASP A 406 -22.09 50.05 9.28
CA ASP A 406 -23.00 50.99 8.63
C ASP A 406 -22.95 50.77 7.12
N ARG A 407 -24.11 50.56 6.49
CA ARG A 407 -24.21 50.35 5.03
C ARG A 407 -24.37 51.67 4.30
N PHE A 408 -24.76 52.72 5.00
CA PHE A 408 -24.86 54.06 4.47
C PHE A 408 -23.94 55.01 5.23
N ALA A 409 -23.34 55.96 4.53
CA ALA A 409 -22.68 57.10 5.15
C ALA A 409 -23.50 58.36 4.85
N LEU A 410 -23.91 59.07 5.90
CA LEU A 410 -24.70 60.30 5.81
C LEU A 410 -23.87 61.51 6.22
N GLU A 411 -23.67 62.43 5.28
CA GLU A 411 -22.94 63.68 5.51
C GLU A 411 -23.87 64.88 5.38
N PRO A 412 -24.20 65.59 6.48
CA PRO A 412 -24.94 66.84 6.40
C PRO A 412 -24.11 67.93 5.69
N GLN A 413 -24.76 68.71 4.84
CA GLN A 413 -24.18 69.88 4.19
C GLN A 413 -24.90 71.14 4.68
N ASN A 414 -24.13 72.08 5.22
CA ASN A 414 -24.64 73.34 5.78
C ASN A 414 -25.77 73.12 6.81
N ALA A 415 -25.60 72.18 7.74
CA ALA A 415 -26.59 71.85 8.76
C ALA A 415 -26.58 72.83 9.95
N THR A 416 -26.69 74.12 9.63
CA THR A 416 -26.73 75.22 10.60
C THR A 416 -27.93 76.10 10.29
N PHE A 417 -28.79 76.30 11.28
CA PHE A 417 -30.07 76.98 11.14
C PHE A 417 -30.23 78.04 12.24
N GLY A 418 -30.92 79.13 11.95
CA GLY A 418 -31.32 80.11 12.98
C GLY A 418 -32.63 79.73 13.66
N PRO A 419 -32.93 80.24 14.86
CA PRO A 419 -34.29 80.17 15.42
C PRO A 419 -35.30 80.85 14.50
N ASP A 420 -36.54 80.36 14.48
CA ASP A 420 -37.62 80.82 13.58
C ASP A 420 -37.23 80.78 12.08
N THR A 421 -36.32 79.88 11.69
CA THR A 421 -35.97 79.68 10.29
C THR A 421 -36.52 78.38 9.74
N THR A 422 -36.94 78.41 8.48
CA THR A 422 -37.28 77.23 7.69
C THR A 422 -36.36 77.20 6.48
N ASN A 423 -35.55 76.15 6.37
CA ASN A 423 -34.60 76.00 5.27
C ASN A 423 -34.37 74.53 4.93
N ARG A 424 -33.52 74.25 3.94
CA ARG A 424 -33.24 72.90 3.46
C ARG A 424 -32.03 72.28 4.17
N LEU A 425 -32.25 71.17 4.87
CA LEU A 425 -31.18 70.28 5.30
C LEU A 425 -30.79 69.38 4.12
N VAL A 426 -29.61 69.61 3.55
CA VAL A 426 -29.05 68.75 2.51
C VAL A 426 -28.20 67.66 3.15
N VAL A 427 -28.47 66.40 2.84
CA VAL A 427 -27.69 65.25 3.29
C VAL A 427 -27.15 64.52 2.07
N ARG A 428 -25.83 64.30 2.03
CA ARG A 428 -25.22 63.39 1.06
C ARG A 428 -25.34 61.98 1.63
N VAL A 429 -25.98 61.09 0.88
CA VAL A 429 -26.15 59.67 1.21
C VAL A 429 -25.21 58.88 0.31
N THR A 430 -24.33 58.09 0.92
CA THR A 430 -23.38 57.24 0.20
C THR A 430 -23.63 55.79 0.55
N ASN A 431 -23.69 54.89 -0.44
CA ASN A 431 -23.68 53.46 -0.18
C ASN A 431 -22.25 53.04 0.21
N ALA A 432 -22.05 52.76 1.50
CA ALA A 432 -20.77 52.33 2.07
C ALA A 432 -20.56 50.81 2.01
N GLY A 433 -21.57 50.06 1.54
CA GLY A 433 -21.50 48.62 1.35
C GLY A 433 -20.83 48.21 0.03
N ASP A 434 -20.63 46.89 -0.12
CA ASP A 434 -19.95 46.30 -1.29
C ASP A 434 -20.90 45.89 -2.44
N ALA A 435 -22.21 46.09 -2.25
CA ALA A 435 -23.26 45.68 -3.19
C ALA A 435 -24.23 46.84 -3.51
N PRO A 436 -24.80 46.87 -4.72
CA PRO A 436 -25.78 47.89 -5.09
C PRO A 436 -27.03 47.80 -4.22
N ARG A 437 -27.65 48.95 -3.97
CA ARG A 437 -28.89 49.09 -3.20
C ARG A 437 -29.95 49.75 -4.06
N THR A 438 -31.14 49.14 -4.09
CA THR A 438 -32.30 49.64 -4.83
C THR A 438 -33.37 50.13 -3.88
N ASP A 439 -34.38 50.82 -4.40
CA ASP A 439 -35.47 51.40 -3.62
C ASP A 439 -35.01 52.21 -2.39
N VAL A 440 -33.90 52.94 -2.54
CA VAL A 440 -33.31 53.71 -1.46
C VAL A 440 -34.21 54.91 -1.15
N ALA A 441 -34.80 54.91 0.04
CA ALA A 441 -35.63 55.98 0.56
C ALA A 441 -35.09 56.45 1.92
N VAL A 442 -35.12 57.77 2.14
CA VAL A 442 -34.54 58.41 3.31
C VAL A 442 -35.63 59.20 4.01
N SER A 443 -35.79 58.99 5.31
CA SER A 443 -36.81 59.62 6.14
C SER A 443 -36.17 60.33 7.33
N LEU A 444 -36.58 61.57 7.56
CA LEU A 444 -36.17 62.41 8.67
C LEU A 444 -37.19 62.28 9.81
N GLU A 445 -36.73 62.02 11.03
CA GLU A 445 -37.57 62.01 12.23
C GLU A 445 -37.16 63.18 13.14
N PRO A 446 -37.56 64.41 12.80
CA PRO A 446 -37.24 65.57 13.60
C PRO A 446 -37.99 65.51 14.94
N ARG A 447 -37.30 65.98 15.99
CA ARG A 447 -37.88 66.19 17.32
C ARG A 447 -37.63 67.65 17.72
N PRO A 448 -38.44 68.22 18.64
CA PRO A 448 -38.21 69.58 19.13
C PRO A 448 -36.74 69.81 19.50
N PRO A 449 -36.13 70.94 19.08
CA PRO A 449 -36.77 72.14 18.51
C PRO A 449 -37.00 72.10 16.99
N PHE A 450 -36.87 70.94 16.34
CA PHE A 450 -37.03 70.80 14.90
C PHE A 450 -38.38 70.21 14.50
N THR A 451 -38.93 70.72 13.40
CA THR A 451 -40.09 70.13 12.71
C THR A 451 -39.84 70.04 11.21
N SER A 452 -40.60 69.19 10.52
CA SER A 452 -40.54 69.05 9.07
C SER A 452 -41.91 68.66 8.53
N VAL A 453 -42.35 69.33 7.47
CA VAL A 453 -43.56 68.97 6.71
C VAL A 453 -43.26 68.07 5.51
N ALA A 454 -41.98 67.94 5.14
CA ALA A 454 -41.50 67.09 4.05
C ALA A 454 -40.30 66.24 4.51
N PRO A 455 -40.53 65.27 5.43
CA PRO A 455 -39.45 64.51 6.04
C PRO A 455 -38.90 63.39 5.14
N THR A 456 -39.47 63.10 3.98
CA THR A 456 -39.07 61.95 3.16
C THR A 456 -38.49 62.35 1.80
N ALA A 457 -37.49 61.60 1.34
CA ALA A 457 -36.84 61.77 0.05
C ALA A 457 -36.51 60.39 -0.57
N TYR A 458 -36.60 60.29 -1.89
CA TYR A 458 -36.30 59.07 -2.64
C TYR A 458 -35.03 59.25 -3.47
N VAL A 459 -34.12 58.28 -3.40
CA VAL A 459 -32.87 58.25 -4.16
C VAL A 459 -32.97 57.30 -5.34
N GLY A 460 -33.62 56.14 -5.17
CA GLY A 460 -33.72 55.11 -6.19
C GLY A 460 -32.64 54.06 -6.02
N GLU A 461 -31.58 54.13 -6.81
CA GLU A 461 -30.48 53.16 -6.81
C GLU A 461 -29.17 53.84 -6.41
N LEU A 462 -28.34 53.12 -5.65
CA LEU A 462 -26.98 53.52 -5.31
C LEU A 462 -26.03 52.34 -5.49
N ASP A 463 -25.10 52.47 -6.43
CA ASP A 463 -23.97 51.55 -6.58
C ASP A 463 -23.00 51.63 -5.39
N PRO A 464 -22.15 50.61 -5.16
CA PRO A 464 -21.11 50.66 -4.12
C PRO A 464 -20.23 51.91 -4.25
N GLY A 465 -20.19 52.73 -3.18
CA GLY A 465 -19.45 53.99 -3.14
C GLY A 465 -20.11 55.17 -3.87
N GLU A 466 -21.27 54.98 -4.49
CA GLU A 466 -22.03 56.06 -5.10
C GLU A 466 -22.68 56.94 -4.02
N SER A 467 -22.73 58.25 -4.29
CA SER A 467 -23.35 59.23 -3.41
C SER A 467 -24.40 60.06 -4.13
N GLU A 468 -25.58 60.22 -3.51
CA GLU A 468 -26.62 61.13 -3.97
C GLU A 468 -26.94 62.19 -2.91
N ARG A 469 -27.44 63.36 -3.32
CA ARG A 469 -27.81 64.45 -2.41
C ARG A 469 -29.32 64.53 -2.28
N VAL A 470 -29.81 64.34 -1.06
CA VAL A 470 -31.23 64.56 -0.73
C VAL A 470 -31.40 65.83 0.09
N ALA A 471 -32.54 66.49 -0.04
CA ALA A 471 -32.85 67.72 0.69
C ALA A 471 -34.19 67.57 1.41
N PHE A 472 -34.19 67.90 2.69
CA PHE A 472 -35.38 67.91 3.54
C PHE A 472 -35.69 69.35 3.96
N GLU A 473 -36.96 69.71 4.05
CA GLU A 473 -37.34 70.94 4.73
C GLU A 473 -37.19 70.75 6.24
N LEU A 474 -36.52 71.68 6.90
CA LEU A 474 -36.37 71.69 8.35
C LEU A 474 -36.71 73.09 8.88
N SER A 475 -37.65 73.12 9.83
CA SER A 475 -38.05 74.31 10.55
C SER A 475 -37.53 74.24 11.98
N VAL A 476 -37.05 75.37 12.50
CA VAL A 476 -36.56 75.53 13.87
C VAL A 476 -37.55 76.38 14.66
N ASP A 477 -37.93 75.92 15.85
CA ASP A 477 -38.80 76.66 16.77
C ASP A 477 -38.23 78.06 17.08
N GLU A 478 -39.11 79.05 17.28
CA GLU A 478 -38.72 80.44 17.59
C GLU A 478 -37.94 80.59 18.91
N ASP A 479 -38.28 79.74 19.90
CA ASP A 479 -37.65 79.70 21.22
C ASP A 479 -36.39 78.81 21.26
N ALA A 480 -35.91 78.34 20.10
CA ALA A 480 -34.75 77.47 20.04
C ALA A 480 -33.49 78.17 20.55
N VAL A 481 -32.82 77.53 21.49
CA VAL A 481 -31.55 78.01 22.05
C VAL A 481 -30.40 77.51 21.18
N GLU A 482 -29.34 78.31 21.06
CA GLU A 482 -28.09 77.90 20.41
C GLU A 482 -27.59 76.57 21.00
N SER A 483 -27.56 75.53 20.16
CA SER A 483 -27.31 74.15 20.57
C SER A 483 -27.12 73.26 19.35
N THR A 484 -26.56 72.06 19.55
CA THR A 484 -26.49 71.02 18.50
C THR A 484 -27.35 69.85 18.91
N HIS A 485 -28.31 69.49 18.07
CA HIS A 485 -29.26 68.42 18.31
C HIS A 485 -29.11 67.33 17.24
N PRO A 486 -29.14 66.04 17.63
CA PRO A 486 -29.15 64.96 16.66
C PRO A 486 -30.54 64.83 16.03
N VAL A 487 -30.61 64.90 14.72
CA VAL A 487 -31.81 64.54 13.95
C VAL A 487 -31.66 63.10 13.48
N THR A 488 -32.66 62.27 13.78
CA THR A 488 -32.67 60.88 13.33
C THR A 488 -33.00 60.84 11.84
N VAL A 489 -32.18 60.14 11.06
CA VAL A 489 -32.40 59.87 9.63
C VAL A 489 -32.46 58.36 9.48
N ASN A 490 -33.58 57.84 8.97
CA ASN A 490 -33.75 56.43 8.66
C ASN A 490 -33.59 56.22 7.15
N VAL A 491 -32.74 55.29 6.75
CA VAL A 491 -32.57 54.88 5.36
C VAL A 491 -33.18 53.48 5.20
N THR A 492 -34.14 53.34 4.31
CA THR A 492 -34.68 52.05 3.89
C THR A 492 -34.17 51.72 2.50
N SER A 493 -33.80 50.47 2.26
CA SER A 493 -33.35 50.03 0.94
C SER A 493 -33.64 48.56 0.71
N GLU A 494 -33.71 48.15 -0.55
CA GLU A 494 -33.79 46.76 -0.98
C GLU A 494 -32.39 46.29 -1.43
N SER A 495 -32.00 45.11 -0.96
CA SER A 495 -30.81 44.41 -1.43
C SER A 495 -31.05 43.76 -2.79
N ALA A 496 -30.00 43.39 -3.52
CA ALA A 496 -30.10 42.67 -4.79
C ALA A 496 -30.89 41.34 -4.72
N ASP A 497 -31.06 40.79 -3.51
CA ASP A 497 -31.80 39.56 -3.26
C ASP A 497 -33.28 39.80 -2.87
N GLY A 498 -33.73 41.05 -2.80
CA GLY A 498 -35.09 41.44 -2.44
C GLY A 498 -35.38 41.59 -0.95
N ASP A 499 -34.36 41.49 -0.09
CA ASP A 499 -34.54 41.80 1.34
C ASP A 499 -34.62 43.31 1.53
N VAL A 500 -35.62 43.78 2.29
CA VAL A 500 -35.76 45.18 2.69
C VAL A 500 -35.07 45.40 4.03
N ASP A 501 -34.06 46.26 4.04
CA ASP A 501 -33.29 46.66 5.20
C ASP A 501 -33.65 48.08 5.62
N SER A 502 -33.55 48.37 6.92
CA SER A 502 -33.74 49.71 7.49
C SER A 502 -32.60 50.03 8.45
N GLU A 503 -32.05 51.24 8.33
CA GLU A 503 -30.89 51.68 9.08
C GLU A 503 -31.12 53.08 9.65
N SER A 504 -30.84 53.26 10.94
CA SER A 504 -31.10 54.53 11.64
C SER A 504 -29.79 55.24 11.95
N HIS A 505 -29.71 56.51 11.60
CA HIS A 505 -28.53 57.34 11.75
C HIS A 505 -28.86 58.63 12.48
N ARG A 506 -27.85 59.23 13.13
CA ARG A 506 -28.02 60.51 13.83
C ARG A 506 -27.15 61.57 13.16
N VAL A 507 -27.80 62.52 12.52
CA VAL A 507 -27.14 63.65 11.86
C VAL A 507 -27.13 64.85 12.81
N PRO A 508 -25.95 65.40 13.17
CA PRO A 508 -25.89 66.59 14.02
C PRO A 508 -26.35 67.81 13.24
N VAL A 509 -27.30 68.55 13.79
CA VAL A 509 -27.79 69.83 13.24
C VAL A 509 -27.63 70.91 14.30
N ALA A 510 -26.98 72.01 13.93
CA ALA A 510 -26.72 73.13 14.82
C ALA A 510 -27.79 74.22 14.67
N VAL A 511 -28.27 74.73 15.79
CA VAL A 511 -28.99 76.01 15.88
C VAL A 511 -27.96 77.07 16.25
N SER A 512 -27.77 78.08 15.40
CA SER A 512 -26.86 79.21 15.66
C SER A 512 -27.61 80.51 15.55
N LEU A 513 -27.40 81.41 16.52
CA LEU A 513 -27.85 82.79 16.38
C LEU A 513 -26.91 83.49 15.40
N GLU A 514 -27.41 83.90 14.23
CA GLU A 514 -26.67 84.85 13.43
C GLU A 514 -26.52 86.15 14.26
N GLU A 515 -25.29 86.47 14.68
CA GLU A 515 -24.99 87.79 15.20
C GLU A 515 -25.33 88.80 14.10
N GLN A 516 -26.43 89.56 14.28
CA GLN A 516 -26.72 90.68 13.40
C GLN A 516 -25.52 91.63 13.45
N SER A 517 -24.71 91.61 12.39
CA SER A 517 -23.67 92.61 12.21
C SER A 517 -24.39 93.95 12.11
N VAL A 518 -24.36 94.72 13.19
CA VAL A 518 -24.88 96.10 13.19
C VAL A 518 -24.05 96.85 12.16
N ASP A 519 -24.67 97.17 11.02
CA ASP A 519 -24.02 97.89 9.93
C ASP A 519 -23.55 99.25 10.46
N THR A 520 -22.27 99.29 10.83
CA THR A 520 -21.65 100.45 11.46
C THR A 520 -21.61 101.63 10.46
N GLY A 521 -21.83 101.36 9.16
CA GLY A 521 -21.98 102.36 8.11
C GLY A 521 -23.20 103.26 8.29
N ALA A 522 -24.32 102.75 8.81
CA ALA A 522 -25.52 103.54 9.05
C ALA A 522 -25.35 104.53 10.22
N LEU A 523 -24.61 104.14 11.27
CA LEU A 523 -24.29 105.02 12.39
C LEU A 523 -23.29 106.11 12.02
N ALA A 524 -22.35 105.84 11.11
CA ALA A 524 -21.44 106.85 10.57
C ALA A 524 -22.16 107.91 9.72
N ALA A 525 -23.19 107.52 8.94
CA ALA A 525 -23.97 108.45 8.14
C ALA A 525 -24.79 109.44 9.00
N VAL A 526 -25.36 108.99 10.13
CA VAL A 526 -26.05 109.86 11.09
C VAL A 526 -25.06 110.82 11.78
N GLY A 527 -23.86 110.35 12.10
CA GLY A 527 -22.79 111.18 12.67
C GLY A 527 -22.31 112.30 11.73
N VAL A 528 -22.15 112.01 10.43
CA VAL A 528 -21.75 113.00 9.43
C VAL A 528 -22.87 114.03 9.16
N LEU A 529 -24.13 113.60 9.15
CA LEU A 529 -25.27 114.51 8.97
C LEU A 529 -25.41 115.49 10.15
N ALA A 530 -25.20 115.02 11.39
CA ALA A 530 -25.18 115.87 12.58
C ALA A 530 -24.05 116.90 12.55
N LEU A 531 -22.84 116.50 12.10
CA LEU A 531 -21.71 117.41 11.93
C LEU A 531 -21.96 118.48 10.85
N LEU A 532 -22.60 118.11 9.74
CA LEU A 532 -22.97 119.07 8.68
C LEU A 532 -24.03 120.06 9.14
N ILE A 533 -24.98 119.66 9.99
CA ILE A 533 -25.98 120.55 10.61
C ILE A 533 -25.30 121.53 11.57
N VAL A 534 -24.36 121.07 12.41
CA VAL A 534 -23.60 121.94 13.31
C VAL A 534 -22.69 122.90 12.55
N ALA A 535 -22.04 122.45 11.47
CA ALA A 535 -21.19 123.30 10.63
C ALA A 535 -22.01 124.36 9.87
N SER A 536 -23.21 124.01 9.39
CA SER A 536 -24.10 124.95 8.69
C SER A 536 -24.75 125.96 9.66
N LEU A 537 -25.11 125.55 10.87
CA LEU A 537 -25.54 126.47 11.95
C LEU A 537 -24.40 127.40 12.41
N GLY A 538 -23.17 126.88 12.51
CA GLY A 538 -21.97 127.66 12.85
C GLY A 538 -21.60 128.69 11.78
N TYR A 539 -21.66 128.31 10.49
CA TYR A 539 -21.44 129.22 9.37
C TYR A 539 -22.51 130.32 9.28
N TRP A 540 -23.77 129.99 9.55
CA TRP A 540 -24.86 130.98 9.58
C TRP A 540 -24.71 132.00 10.72
N TRP A 541 -24.21 131.57 11.88
CA TRP A 541 -23.95 132.46 13.02
C TRP A 541 -22.72 133.36 12.79
N TYR A 542 -21.66 132.83 12.15
CA TYR A 542 -20.47 133.62 11.79
C TYR A 542 -20.77 134.73 10.78
N ARG A 543 -21.74 134.52 9.86
CA ARG A 543 -22.16 135.51 8.87
C ARG A 543 -23.09 136.61 9.40
N ARG A 544 -23.52 136.53 10.67
CA ARG A 544 -24.41 137.50 11.34
C ARG A 544 -23.69 138.41 12.34
N ARG A 545 -22.37 138.29 12.47
CA ARG A 545 -21.48 139.33 13.02
C ARG A 545 -20.77 140.04 11.87
#